data_AF-A0A6J8E629-F1
#
_entry.id   AF-A0A6J8E629-F1
#
_cell.length_a   1.000
_cell.length_b   1.000
_cell.length_c   1.000
_cell.angle_alpha   90.00
_cell.angle_beta   90.00
_cell.angle_gamma   90.00
#
_symmetry.space_group_name_H-M   'P 1'
#
loop_
_entity.id
_entity.type
_entity.pdbx_description
1 polymer ?
#
loop_
_entity_poly.entity_id
_entity_poly.type
_entity_poly.pdbx_seq_one_letter_code
_entity_poly.pdbx_strand_id
1 'polypeptide(L)'
;MIAVTADIQHKFNCFVVRKDHRNYLRFLWHKDNDLQENLVEYRIRVHVFGNSPSRAVATLGLRKAAKASDQEFGSHVTSFVTRNFYVDDGLMSCPTKEDVVKLMKDTKQALAKYGNLRLHKFAANCAEVMSAFQASDLASNLKDLDLEADSKPLQRSLGLSWDVNTDNFLFQLSSENKPITRRWILSTINSIYDPLGFLAPVIIQGKLLLRKIVSETVDWDQPLSDETEILERYSNSN
;
A
#
# COMPACT_ATOMS: atom_id res chain seq x y z
N MET A 1 -18.67 -6.78 10.93
CA MET A 1 -17.78 -5.60 10.89
C MET A 1 -17.52 -5.29 9.42
N ILE A 2 -17.54 -4.03 9.04
CA ILE A 2 -17.33 -3.60 7.65
C ILE A 2 -16.00 -2.85 7.60
N ALA A 3 -15.06 -3.38 6.83
CA ALA A 3 -13.74 -2.80 6.64
C ALA A 3 -13.78 -1.87 5.42
N VAL A 4 -13.03 -0.78 5.51
CA VAL A 4 -12.91 0.21 4.45
C VAL A 4 -11.49 0.76 4.38
N THR A 5 -11.03 0.98 3.17
CA THR A 5 -9.76 1.65 2.88
C THR A 5 -9.98 2.86 1.99
N ALA A 6 -9.13 3.87 2.15
CA ALA A 6 -9.07 5.04 1.30
C ALA A 6 -7.63 5.54 1.15
N ASP A 7 -7.34 6.32 0.13
CA ASP A 7 -6.04 6.91 -0.19
C ASP A 7 -6.16 8.44 -0.24
N ILE A 8 -5.05 9.16 -0.08
CA ILE A 8 -4.99 10.61 -0.31
C ILE A 8 -4.25 10.87 -1.62
N GLN A 9 -4.95 11.48 -2.57
CA GLN A 9 -4.38 11.79 -3.87
C GLN A 9 -3.22 12.77 -3.75
N HIS A 10 -2.05 12.39 -4.26
CA HIS A 10 -0.85 13.23 -4.36
C HIS A 10 -0.52 14.00 -3.06
N LYS A 11 -0.67 13.36 -1.90
CA LYS A 11 -0.59 14.01 -0.58
C LYS A 11 0.59 14.97 -0.43
N PHE A 12 1.80 14.58 -0.84
CA PHE A 12 3.00 15.42 -0.69
C PHE A 12 2.89 16.74 -1.47
N ASN A 13 2.33 16.69 -2.67
CA ASN A 13 2.21 17.82 -3.58
C ASN A 13 1.22 18.89 -3.05
N CYS A 14 0.36 18.55 -2.11
CA CYS A 14 -0.56 19.48 -1.45
C CYS A 14 0.14 20.42 -0.45
N PHE A 15 1.40 20.14 -0.08
CA PHE A 15 2.14 20.94 0.91
C PHE A 15 3.29 21.69 0.26
N VAL A 16 3.33 23.00 0.47
CA VAL A 16 4.33 23.90 -0.10
C VAL A 16 5.61 23.91 0.73
N VAL A 17 6.76 23.78 0.08
CA VAL A 17 8.08 23.93 0.71
C VAL A 17 8.35 25.43 0.91
N ARG A 18 8.87 25.79 2.09
CA ARG A 18 9.26 27.18 2.40
C ARG A 18 10.28 27.69 1.37
N LYS A 19 10.16 28.97 0.98
CA LYS A 19 10.93 29.56 -0.13
C LYS A 19 12.45 29.43 0.06
N ASP A 20 12.92 29.57 1.29
CA ASP A 20 14.32 29.44 1.71
C ASP A 20 14.86 28.01 1.54
N HIS A 21 14.02 26.98 1.62
CA HIS A 21 14.44 25.58 1.46
C HIS A 21 14.34 25.06 0.02
N ARG A 22 13.67 25.78 -0.89
CA ARG A 22 13.47 25.32 -2.28
C ARG A 22 14.76 25.21 -3.09
N ASN A 23 15.82 25.90 -2.66
CA ASN A 23 17.13 25.80 -3.32
C ASN A 23 17.76 24.40 -3.20
N TYR A 24 17.38 23.62 -2.18
CA TYR A 24 17.83 22.24 -2.01
C TYR A 24 17.04 21.22 -2.85
N LEU A 25 15.98 21.68 -3.54
CA LEU A 25 15.12 20.84 -4.41
C LEU A 25 15.24 21.28 -5.87
N ARG A 26 16.44 21.70 -6.27
CA ARG A 26 16.77 22.04 -7.65
C ARG A 26 17.01 20.78 -8.46
N PHE A 27 16.60 20.81 -9.71
CA PHE A 27 16.97 19.80 -10.69
C PHE A 27 17.15 20.45 -12.05
N LEU A 28 17.94 19.82 -12.91
CA LEU A 28 18.10 20.24 -14.30
C LEU A 28 17.15 19.43 -15.16
N TRP A 29 16.50 20.10 -16.10
CA TRP A 29 15.70 19.45 -17.12
C TRP A 29 15.79 20.23 -18.42
N HIS A 30 15.60 19.54 -19.55
CA HIS A 30 15.57 20.23 -20.82
C HIS A 30 14.32 21.11 -20.92
N LYS A 31 14.51 22.32 -21.45
CA LYS A 31 13.41 23.26 -21.64
C LYS A 31 12.30 22.61 -22.46
N ASP A 32 11.06 22.86 -22.06
CA ASP A 32 9.85 22.38 -22.74
C ASP A 32 9.80 20.84 -22.95
N ASN A 33 10.56 20.09 -22.15
CA ASN A 33 10.68 18.63 -22.22
C ASN A 33 11.25 18.11 -23.57
N ASP A 34 12.08 18.92 -24.25
CA ASP A 34 12.74 18.57 -25.50
C ASP A 34 14.24 18.33 -25.28
N LEU A 35 14.73 17.10 -25.53
CA LEU A 35 16.14 16.73 -25.33
C LEU A 35 17.12 17.52 -26.22
N GLN A 36 16.66 18.18 -27.28
CA GLN A 36 17.48 19.04 -28.14
C GLN A 36 17.60 20.47 -27.59
N GLU A 37 16.73 20.86 -26.67
CA GLU A 37 16.75 22.19 -26.06
C GLU A 37 17.77 22.28 -24.91
N ASN A 38 18.08 23.51 -24.51
CA ASN A 38 19.03 23.77 -23.44
C ASN A 38 18.55 23.22 -22.08
N LEU A 39 19.50 22.78 -21.24
CA LEU A 39 19.24 22.44 -19.85
C LEU A 39 18.90 23.70 -19.03
N VAL A 40 17.80 23.64 -18.29
CA VAL A 40 17.30 24.71 -17.43
C VAL A 40 17.21 24.22 -15.99
N GLU A 41 17.52 25.11 -15.04
CA GLU A 41 17.32 24.85 -13.60
C GLU A 41 15.85 25.05 -13.22
N TYR A 42 15.23 24.00 -12.70
CA TYR A 42 13.91 24.03 -12.09
C TYR A 42 14.01 23.90 -10.57
N ARG A 43 12.99 24.41 -9.87
CA ARG A 43 12.86 24.31 -8.41
C ARG A 43 11.51 23.73 -8.06
N ILE A 44 11.54 22.60 -7.36
CA ILE A 44 10.32 22.01 -6.81
C ILE A 44 9.79 22.93 -5.70
N ARG A 45 8.50 23.26 -5.76
CA ARG A 45 7.84 24.18 -4.81
C ARG A 45 7.06 23.47 -3.73
N VAL A 46 6.82 22.17 -3.89
CA VAL A 46 5.99 21.34 -3.01
C VAL A 46 6.81 20.19 -2.44
N HIS A 47 6.30 19.56 -1.40
CA HIS A 47 6.92 18.36 -0.87
C HIS A 47 6.80 17.22 -1.90
N VAL A 48 7.83 16.38 -1.97
CA VAL A 48 7.91 15.25 -2.91
C VAL A 48 8.25 13.96 -2.19
N PHE A 49 7.87 12.84 -2.82
CA PHE A 49 8.27 11.51 -2.41
C PHE A 49 9.81 11.35 -2.46
N GLY A 50 10.36 10.49 -1.61
CA GLY A 50 11.81 10.28 -1.49
C GLY A 50 12.56 11.32 -0.66
N ASN A 51 12.00 12.52 -0.45
CA ASN A 51 12.61 13.51 0.43
C ASN A 51 12.25 13.25 1.90
N SER A 52 13.27 13.04 2.74
CA SER A 52 13.14 12.61 4.14
C SER A 52 12.11 13.42 4.97
N PRO A 53 12.15 14.76 5.03
CA PRO A 53 11.20 15.55 5.82
C PRO A 53 9.77 15.59 5.24
N SER A 54 9.57 15.27 3.96
CA SER A 54 8.26 15.38 3.32
C SER A 54 7.19 14.54 4.00
N ARG A 55 7.54 13.33 4.46
CA ARG A 55 6.62 12.44 5.18
C ARG A 55 6.11 13.06 6.48
N ALA A 56 7.01 13.63 7.27
CA ALA A 56 6.64 14.28 8.52
C ALA A 56 5.75 15.51 8.28
N VAL A 57 6.13 16.37 7.33
CA VAL A 57 5.37 17.60 7.02
C VAL A 57 3.99 17.27 6.48
N ALA A 58 3.88 16.33 5.54
CA ALA A 58 2.59 15.95 4.96
C ALA A 58 1.64 15.33 6.00
N THR A 59 2.16 14.49 6.90
CA THR A 59 1.36 13.91 7.99
C THR A 59 0.92 14.97 9.01
N LEU A 60 1.79 15.92 9.35
CA LEU A 60 1.40 17.05 10.20
C LEU A 60 0.34 17.93 9.55
N GLY A 61 0.48 18.23 8.26
CA GLY A 61 -0.49 19.01 7.51
C GLY A 61 -1.85 18.33 7.42
N LEU A 62 -1.86 17.02 7.13
CA LEU A 62 -3.07 16.21 7.14
C LEU A 62 -3.78 16.25 8.51
N ARG A 63 -3.05 16.04 9.60
CA ARG A 63 -3.62 16.10 10.97
C ARG A 63 -4.13 17.49 11.33
N LYS A 64 -3.46 18.55 10.88
CA LYS A 64 -3.93 19.93 11.06
C LYS A 64 -5.23 20.21 10.32
N ALA A 65 -5.35 19.73 9.08
CA ALA A 65 -6.59 19.87 8.30
C ALA A 65 -7.76 19.16 8.99
N ALA A 66 -7.55 17.94 9.48
CA ALA A 66 -8.57 17.21 10.24
C ALA A 66 -8.94 17.94 11.54
N LYS A 67 -7.96 18.38 12.33
CA LYS A 67 -8.23 19.11 13.58
C LYS A 67 -8.99 20.42 13.36
N ALA A 68 -8.72 21.13 12.26
CA ALA A 68 -9.47 22.34 11.91
C ALA A 68 -10.95 22.06 11.60
N SER A 69 -11.28 20.83 11.20
CA SER A 69 -12.64 20.40 10.90
C SER A 69 -13.47 19.98 12.12
N ASP A 70 -12.85 19.84 13.31
CA ASP A 70 -13.49 19.28 14.52
C ASP A 70 -14.80 19.97 14.91
N GLN A 71 -14.89 21.30 14.74
CA GLN A 71 -16.07 22.06 15.11
C GLN A 71 -17.28 21.79 14.20
N GLU A 72 -17.05 21.48 12.93
CA GLU A 72 -18.10 21.30 11.93
C GLU A 72 -18.43 19.82 11.70
N PHE A 73 -17.40 18.98 11.61
CA PHE A 73 -17.51 17.57 11.28
C PHE A 73 -17.37 16.65 12.49
N GLY A 74 -16.97 17.15 13.67
CA GLY A 74 -16.80 16.35 14.87
C GLY A 74 -15.43 15.64 14.97
N SER A 75 -15.14 15.13 16.17
CA SER A 75 -13.83 14.57 16.52
C SER A 75 -13.56 13.18 15.92
N HIS A 76 -14.58 12.52 15.33
CA HIS A 76 -14.39 11.22 14.68
C HIS A 76 -13.51 11.32 13.44
N VAL A 77 -13.59 12.42 12.67
CA VAL A 77 -12.71 12.68 11.53
C VAL A 77 -11.26 12.79 11.98
N THR A 78 -10.98 13.63 12.98
CA THR A 78 -9.62 13.80 13.52
C THR A 78 -9.08 12.51 14.14
N SER A 79 -9.94 11.74 14.81
CA SER A 79 -9.56 10.45 15.39
C SER A 79 -9.15 9.46 14.29
N PHE A 80 -9.95 9.33 13.24
CA PHE A 80 -9.63 8.49 12.08
C PHE A 80 -8.34 8.96 11.41
N VAL A 81 -8.23 10.25 11.05
CA VAL A 81 -7.03 10.77 10.38
C VAL A 81 -5.76 10.61 11.21
N THR A 82 -5.86 10.72 12.53
CA THR A 82 -4.67 10.66 13.41
C THR A 82 -4.22 9.23 13.70
N ARG A 83 -5.16 8.29 13.83
CA ARG A 83 -4.90 6.93 14.34
C ARG A 83 -4.93 5.85 13.26
N ASN A 84 -5.61 6.09 12.15
CA ASN A 84 -5.93 5.06 11.16
C ASN A 84 -5.28 5.29 9.79
N PHE A 85 -4.49 6.35 9.64
CA PHE A 85 -3.67 6.56 8.45
C PHE A 85 -2.24 6.07 8.65
N TYR A 86 -1.79 5.26 7.70
CA TYR A 86 -0.38 4.96 7.49
C TYR A 86 0.09 5.66 6.22
N VAL A 87 0.88 6.72 6.38
CA VAL A 87 1.30 7.59 5.28
C VAL A 87 0.08 8.13 4.52
N ASP A 88 -0.27 7.55 3.38
CA ASP A 88 -1.36 8.00 2.50
C ASP A 88 -2.61 7.10 2.61
N ASP A 89 -2.43 5.87 3.10
CA ASP A 89 -3.49 4.86 3.22
C ASP A 89 -4.23 5.00 4.55
N GLY A 90 -5.55 5.24 4.50
CA GLY A 90 -6.45 5.21 5.64
C GLY A 90 -7.19 3.87 5.71
N LEU A 91 -7.16 3.19 6.86
CA LEU A 91 -7.83 1.89 7.06
C LEU A 91 -8.63 1.88 8.37
N MET A 92 -9.89 1.49 8.30
CA MET A 92 -10.76 1.37 9.47
C MET A 92 -11.80 0.27 9.26
N SER A 93 -12.33 -0.24 10.36
CA SER A 93 -13.52 -1.09 10.36
C SER A 93 -14.57 -0.54 11.33
N CYS A 94 -15.84 -0.50 10.92
CA CYS A 94 -16.95 -0.10 11.79
C CYS A 94 -18.01 -1.21 11.89
N PRO A 95 -18.89 -1.18 12.91
CA PRO A 95 -19.93 -2.19 13.07
C PRO A 95 -21.00 -2.15 11.98
N THR A 96 -21.36 -0.95 11.50
CA THR A 96 -22.47 -0.73 10.56
C THR A 96 -21.99 -0.04 9.27
N LYS A 97 -22.77 -0.20 8.19
CA LYS A 97 -22.48 0.41 6.88
C LYS A 97 -22.71 1.91 6.92
N GLU A 98 -23.69 2.35 7.69
CA GLU A 98 -24.04 3.75 7.91
C GLU A 98 -22.88 4.51 8.57
N ASP A 99 -22.25 3.91 9.58
CA ASP A 99 -21.09 4.49 10.27
C ASP A 99 -19.90 4.67 9.30
N VAL A 100 -19.63 3.66 8.48
CA VAL A 100 -18.56 3.72 7.47
C VAL A 100 -18.81 4.83 6.46
N VAL A 101 -20.01 4.85 5.87
CA VAL A 101 -20.37 5.84 4.84
C VAL A 101 -20.31 7.25 5.41
N LYS A 102 -20.85 7.45 6.61
CA LYS A 102 -20.80 8.75 7.30
C LYS A 102 -19.36 9.19 7.56
N LEU A 103 -18.54 8.35 8.20
CA LEU A 103 -17.15 8.67 8.52
C LEU A 103 -16.34 9.04 7.27
N MET A 104 -16.48 8.27 6.19
CA MET A 104 -15.74 8.50 4.96
C MET A 104 -16.21 9.75 4.21
N LYS A 105 -17.51 10.02 4.18
CA LYS A 105 -18.05 11.27 3.59
C LYS A 105 -17.63 12.49 4.38
N ASP A 106 -17.75 12.46 5.71
CA ASP A 106 -17.33 13.54 6.59
C ASP A 106 -15.83 13.80 6.44
N THR A 107 -15.01 12.75 6.46
CA THR A 107 -13.56 12.86 6.29
C THR A 107 -13.20 13.44 4.92
N LYS A 108 -13.84 12.96 3.84
CA LYS A 108 -13.61 13.49 2.49
C LYS A 108 -13.92 14.98 2.39
N GLN A 109 -15.07 15.41 2.94
CA GLN A 109 -15.48 16.81 2.91
C GLN A 109 -14.58 17.70 3.79
N ALA A 110 -14.27 17.24 5.00
CA ALA A 110 -13.37 17.93 5.92
C ALA A 110 -11.98 18.16 5.31
N LEU A 111 -11.37 17.10 4.76
CA LEU A 111 -10.04 17.18 4.15
C LEU A 111 -10.03 18.06 2.89
N ALA A 112 -11.07 18.02 2.07
CA ALA A 112 -11.21 18.91 0.93
C ALA A 112 -11.33 20.37 1.36
N LYS A 113 -12.18 20.67 2.35
CA LYS A 113 -12.47 22.04 2.82
C LYS A 113 -11.29 22.68 3.57
N TYR A 114 -10.68 21.95 4.50
CA TYR A 114 -9.68 22.50 5.42
C TYR A 114 -8.23 22.26 4.99
N GLY A 115 -7.99 21.32 4.06
CA GLY A 115 -6.65 20.96 3.61
C GLY A 115 -6.44 21.01 2.10
N ASN A 116 -7.49 21.20 1.30
CA ASN A 116 -7.46 20.97 -0.16
C ASN A 116 -6.88 19.58 -0.51
N LEU A 117 -7.24 18.57 0.30
CA LEU A 117 -6.78 17.20 0.17
C LEU A 117 -7.92 16.35 -0.38
N ARG A 118 -7.66 15.62 -1.48
CA ARG A 118 -8.65 14.72 -2.06
C ARG A 118 -8.48 13.30 -1.49
N LEU A 119 -9.50 12.86 -0.75
CA LEU A 119 -9.65 11.46 -0.34
C LEU A 119 -10.34 10.68 -1.47
N HIS A 120 -9.73 9.57 -1.91
CA HIS A 120 -10.19 8.75 -3.05
C HIS A 120 -9.78 7.28 -2.88
N LYS A 121 -9.97 6.47 -3.93
CA LYS A 121 -9.73 5.02 -3.95
C LYS A 121 -10.41 4.29 -2.79
N PHE A 122 -11.67 4.60 -2.54
CA PHE A 122 -12.47 3.84 -1.59
C PHE A 122 -12.57 2.38 -2.03
N ALA A 123 -12.35 1.47 -1.08
CA ALA A 123 -12.60 0.04 -1.23
C ALA A 123 -13.14 -0.49 0.10
N ALA A 124 -14.15 -1.35 0.07
CA ALA A 124 -14.77 -1.93 1.25
C ALA A 124 -15.26 -3.35 0.97
N ASN A 125 -15.37 -4.17 2.02
CA ASN A 125 -15.96 -5.51 1.94
C ASN A 125 -17.50 -5.51 1.91
N CYS A 126 -18.10 -4.40 1.48
CA CYS A 126 -19.56 -4.21 1.42
C CYS A 126 -19.94 -3.36 0.20
N ALA A 127 -20.69 -3.96 -0.73
CA ALA A 127 -21.11 -3.29 -1.97
C ALA A 127 -22.00 -2.06 -1.71
N GLU A 128 -22.83 -2.08 -0.66
CA GLU A 128 -23.68 -0.94 -0.28
C GLU A 128 -22.87 0.27 0.20
N VAL A 129 -21.72 0.03 0.84
CA VAL A 129 -20.79 1.13 1.18
C VAL A 129 -20.18 1.70 -0.08
N MET A 130 -19.77 0.84 -1.02
CA MET A 130 -19.15 1.25 -2.27
C MET A 130 -20.09 2.08 -3.14
N SER A 131 -21.38 1.71 -3.22
CA SER A 131 -22.39 2.45 -3.99
C SER A 131 -22.69 3.85 -3.45
N ALA A 132 -22.28 4.15 -2.22
CA ALA A 132 -22.45 5.47 -1.62
C ALA A 132 -21.45 6.54 -2.13
N PHE A 133 -20.45 6.15 -2.93
CA PHE A 133 -19.40 7.03 -3.47
C PHE A 133 -19.45 7.09 -5.00
N GLN A 134 -18.89 8.16 -5.57
CA GLN A 134 -18.79 8.30 -7.02
C GLN A 134 -17.77 7.32 -7.58
N ALA A 135 -18.01 6.78 -8.78
CA ALA A 135 -17.08 5.87 -9.47
C ALA A 135 -15.65 6.43 -9.60
N SER A 136 -15.52 7.76 -9.74
CA SER A 136 -14.20 8.42 -9.80
C SER A 136 -13.38 8.28 -8.51
N ASP A 137 -14.05 8.07 -7.37
CA ASP A 137 -13.43 7.92 -6.06
C ASP A 137 -13.26 6.46 -5.64
N LEU A 138 -13.78 5.50 -6.40
CA LEU A 138 -13.56 4.08 -6.12
C LEU A 138 -12.17 3.65 -6.58
N ALA A 139 -11.58 2.64 -5.93
CA ALA A 139 -10.32 2.07 -6.39
C ALA A 139 -10.46 1.59 -7.84
N SER A 140 -9.43 1.75 -8.67
CA SER A 140 -9.45 1.50 -10.13
C SER A 140 -9.99 0.13 -10.54
N ASN A 141 -9.69 -0.87 -9.72
CA ASN A 141 -10.05 -2.28 -9.86
C ASN A 141 -11.51 -2.55 -9.41
N LEU A 142 -12.22 -1.54 -8.91
CA LEU A 142 -13.61 -1.58 -8.46
C LEU A 142 -14.52 -0.66 -9.29
N LYS A 143 -13.98 0.00 -10.35
CA LYS A 143 -14.75 0.94 -11.19
C LYS A 143 -15.70 0.24 -12.15
N ASP A 144 -15.36 -0.97 -12.59
CA ASP A 144 -16.14 -1.82 -13.49
C ASP A 144 -16.70 -3.02 -12.73
N LEU A 145 -17.47 -2.74 -11.67
CA LEU A 145 -18.01 -3.76 -10.79
C LEU A 145 -19.25 -4.42 -11.44
N ASP A 146 -19.02 -5.48 -12.20
CA ASP A 146 -20.04 -6.52 -12.38
C ASP A 146 -19.86 -7.52 -11.23
N LEU A 147 -20.74 -7.42 -10.22
CA LEU A 147 -20.69 -8.25 -9.01
C LEU A 147 -21.01 -9.74 -9.31
N GLU A 148 -21.43 -10.07 -10.53
CA GLU A 148 -21.67 -11.43 -11.02
C GLU A 148 -20.52 -11.99 -11.87
N ALA A 149 -19.50 -11.18 -12.21
CA ALA A 149 -18.37 -11.63 -13.01
C ALA A 149 -17.20 -12.14 -12.15
N ASP A 150 -16.62 -13.27 -12.54
CA ASP A 150 -15.50 -13.97 -11.89
C ASP A 150 -14.18 -13.16 -11.70
N SER A 151 -14.13 -11.90 -12.15
CA SER A 151 -12.96 -11.04 -12.01
C SER A 151 -12.88 -10.41 -10.63
N LYS A 152 -12.14 -11.07 -9.73
CA LYS A 152 -11.91 -10.69 -8.34
C LYS A 152 -11.15 -9.36 -8.23
N PRO A 153 -11.73 -8.29 -7.65
CA PRO A 153 -11.04 -7.03 -7.50
C PRO A 153 -10.02 -7.13 -6.35
N LEU A 154 -8.77 -7.46 -6.69
CA LEU A 154 -7.67 -7.54 -5.74
C LEU A 154 -7.25 -6.12 -5.30
N GLN A 155 -7.48 -5.74 -4.05
CA GLN A 155 -7.01 -4.46 -3.53
C GLN A 155 -5.65 -4.65 -2.84
N ARG A 156 -4.63 -3.87 -3.21
CA ARG A 156 -3.37 -3.82 -2.43
C ARG A 156 -3.45 -2.72 -1.38
N SER A 157 -3.21 -3.07 -0.12
CA SER A 157 -3.15 -2.13 0.98
C SER A 157 -1.95 -2.46 1.87
N LEU A 158 -1.08 -1.48 2.12
CA LEU A 158 0.14 -1.65 2.93
C LEU A 158 1.10 -2.76 2.44
N GLY A 159 1.02 -3.13 1.16
CA GLY A 159 1.81 -4.21 0.55
C GLY A 159 1.16 -5.60 0.60
N LEU A 160 0.07 -5.76 1.36
CA LEU A 160 -0.76 -6.97 1.37
C LEU A 160 -1.86 -6.89 0.31
N SER A 161 -2.22 -8.03 -0.27
CA SER A 161 -3.40 -8.14 -1.12
C SER A 161 -4.60 -8.50 -0.26
N TRP A 162 -5.70 -7.79 -0.43
CA TRP A 162 -6.97 -8.01 0.27
C TRP A 162 -8.05 -8.29 -0.77
N ASP A 163 -8.69 -9.45 -0.63
CA ASP A 163 -9.91 -9.79 -1.35
C ASP A 163 -11.10 -9.26 -0.57
N VAL A 164 -11.68 -8.16 -1.06
CA VAL A 164 -12.81 -7.48 -0.43
C VAL A 164 -14.08 -8.33 -0.43
N ASN A 165 -14.23 -9.29 -1.35
CA ASN A 165 -15.45 -10.10 -1.44
C ASN A 165 -15.47 -11.19 -0.37
N THR A 166 -14.33 -11.85 -0.16
CA THR A 166 -14.20 -12.94 0.81
C THR A 166 -13.63 -12.50 2.16
N ASP A 167 -13.26 -11.22 2.28
CA ASP A 167 -12.60 -10.62 3.44
C ASP A 167 -11.31 -11.34 3.86
N ASN A 168 -10.54 -11.80 2.88
CA ASN A 168 -9.32 -12.56 3.12
C ASN A 168 -8.08 -11.80 2.65
N PHE A 169 -7.00 -11.88 3.45
CA PHE A 169 -5.67 -11.51 2.97
C PHE A 169 -5.12 -12.59 2.05
N LEU A 170 -4.58 -12.17 0.92
CA LEU A 170 -4.00 -13.02 -0.10
C LEU A 170 -2.50 -12.79 -0.17
N PHE A 171 -1.77 -13.90 -0.21
CA PHE A 171 -0.32 -13.91 -0.39
C PHE A 171 -0.03 -14.55 -1.74
N GLN A 172 0.52 -13.76 -2.66
CA GLN A 172 0.87 -14.23 -3.99
C GLN A 172 2.32 -14.71 -4.00
N LEU A 173 2.51 -15.96 -4.35
CA LEU A 173 3.82 -16.55 -4.62
C LEU A 173 4.02 -16.62 -6.14
N SER A 174 5.22 -16.31 -6.61
CA SER A 174 5.58 -16.50 -8.01
C SER A 174 5.66 -18.01 -8.31
N SER A 175 4.71 -18.54 -9.07
CA SER A 175 4.73 -19.91 -9.60
C SER A 175 5.53 -19.98 -10.91
N GLU A 176 6.77 -19.50 -10.90
CA GLU A 176 7.61 -19.62 -12.08
C GLU A 176 8.15 -21.05 -12.17
N ASN A 177 7.97 -21.68 -13.32
CA ASN A 177 8.49 -23.02 -13.62
C ASN A 177 10.00 -22.93 -13.89
N LYS A 178 10.77 -22.60 -12.84
CA LYS A 178 12.23 -22.48 -12.87
C LYS A 178 12.86 -23.72 -12.22
N PRO A 179 14.07 -24.12 -12.64
CA PRO A 179 14.82 -25.16 -11.94
C PRO A 179 14.94 -24.81 -10.46
N ILE A 180 14.70 -25.78 -9.59
CA ILE A 180 14.80 -25.60 -8.16
C ILE A 180 16.28 -25.47 -7.80
N THR A 181 16.72 -24.24 -7.55
CA THR A 181 18.08 -23.91 -7.13
C THR A 181 18.05 -23.29 -5.74
N ARG A 182 19.20 -23.23 -5.07
CA ARG A 182 19.33 -22.52 -3.78
C ARG A 182 18.93 -21.07 -3.90
N ARG A 183 19.35 -20.41 -4.98
CA ARG A 183 18.99 -19.02 -5.26
C ARG A 183 17.50 -18.86 -5.43
N TRP A 184 16.86 -19.78 -6.15
CA TRP A 184 15.41 -19.77 -6.32
C TRP A 184 14.69 -19.94 -4.98
N ILE A 185 15.05 -20.93 -4.15
CA ILE A 185 14.46 -21.15 -2.82
C ILE A 185 14.62 -19.90 -1.93
N LEU A 186 15.83 -19.34 -1.87
CA LEU A 186 16.11 -18.11 -1.13
C LEU A 186 15.25 -16.94 -1.61
N SER A 187 15.16 -16.75 -2.93
CA SER A 187 14.36 -15.69 -3.54
C SER A 187 12.89 -15.87 -3.23
N THR A 188 12.36 -17.08 -3.36
CA THR A 188 10.95 -17.41 -3.07
C THR A 188 10.62 -17.11 -1.62
N ILE A 189 11.41 -17.58 -0.64
CA ILE A 189 11.17 -17.34 0.78
C ILE A 189 11.21 -15.83 1.11
N ASN A 190 12.18 -15.10 0.56
CA ASN A 190 12.31 -13.66 0.83
C ASN A 190 11.34 -12.78 0.04
N SER A 191 10.70 -13.32 -1.00
CA SER A 191 9.64 -12.61 -1.73
C SER A 191 8.33 -12.51 -0.95
N ILE A 192 8.15 -13.35 0.08
CA ILE A 192 6.95 -13.37 0.91
C ILE A 192 6.93 -12.12 1.80
N TYR A 193 6.06 -11.18 1.47
CA TYR A 193 5.81 -10.00 2.28
C TYR A 193 4.72 -10.30 3.32
N ASP A 194 5.14 -10.54 4.56
CA ASP A 194 4.26 -10.86 5.70
C ASP A 194 4.60 -9.99 6.93
N PRO A 195 4.22 -8.70 6.92
CA PRO A 195 4.53 -7.78 8.01
C PRO A 195 3.82 -8.12 9.33
N LEU A 196 2.74 -8.92 9.28
CA LEU A 196 1.93 -9.30 10.45
C LEU A 196 2.26 -10.69 10.99
N GLY A 197 3.02 -11.49 10.26
CA GLY A 197 3.42 -12.84 10.68
C GLY A 197 2.34 -13.91 10.46
N PHE A 198 1.35 -13.68 9.59
CA PHE A 198 0.30 -14.68 9.30
C PHE A 198 0.86 -15.97 8.68
N LEU A 199 1.87 -15.83 7.83
CA LEU A 199 2.59 -16.94 7.20
C LEU A 199 3.84 -17.34 7.96
N ALA A 200 4.09 -16.79 9.17
CA ALA A 200 5.27 -17.12 9.96
C ALA A 200 5.51 -18.64 10.11
N PRO A 201 4.50 -19.50 10.37
CA PRO A 201 4.70 -20.93 10.44
C PRO A 201 5.28 -21.51 9.13
N VAL A 202 4.80 -21.06 7.97
CA VAL A 202 5.24 -21.51 6.65
C VAL A 202 6.62 -20.96 6.31
N ILE A 203 6.85 -19.66 6.54
CA ILE A 203 8.12 -18.98 6.29
C ILE A 203 9.24 -19.59 7.12
N ILE A 204 8.97 -19.97 8.38
CA ILE A 204 9.96 -20.63 9.24
C ILE A 204 10.39 -21.97 8.65
N GLN A 205 9.45 -22.78 8.15
CA GLN A 205 9.80 -24.05 7.50
C GLN A 205 10.66 -23.84 6.26
N GLY A 206 10.33 -22.84 5.43
CA GLY A 206 11.17 -22.43 4.31
C GLY A 206 12.58 -22.03 4.75
N LYS A 207 12.70 -21.21 5.80
CA LYS A 207 14.01 -20.78 6.34
C LYS A 207 14.82 -21.95 6.92
N LEU A 208 14.17 -22.91 7.57
CA LEU A 208 14.82 -24.12 8.07
C LEU A 208 15.33 -24.99 6.92
N LEU A 209 14.52 -25.16 5.86
CA LEU A 209 14.94 -25.85 4.64
C LEU A 209 16.15 -25.15 4.01
N LEU A 210 16.08 -23.83 3.82
CA LEU A 210 17.18 -23.03 3.28
C LEU A 210 18.46 -23.21 4.11
N ARG A 211 18.36 -23.20 5.45
CA ARG A 211 19.50 -23.42 6.34
C ARG A 211 20.16 -24.78 6.11
N LYS A 212 19.38 -25.85 5.92
CA LYS A 212 19.90 -27.19 5.62
C LYS A 212 20.62 -27.21 4.26
N ILE A 213 19.99 -26.69 3.21
CA ILE A 213 20.57 -26.73 1.87
C ILE A 213 21.83 -25.87 1.80
N VAL A 214 21.88 -24.70 2.44
CA VAL A 214 23.08 -23.84 2.47
C VAL A 214 24.27 -24.51 3.15
N SER A 215 24.06 -25.48 4.04
CA SER A 215 25.15 -26.21 4.71
C SER A 215 25.90 -27.20 3.82
N GLU A 216 25.36 -27.54 2.65
CA GLU A 216 25.98 -28.43 1.66
C GLU A 216 26.89 -27.62 0.70
N THR A 217 27.90 -28.24 0.09
CA THR A 217 28.89 -27.58 -0.81
C THR A 217 28.45 -27.49 -2.29
N VAL A 218 27.16 -27.26 -2.55
CA VAL A 218 26.60 -27.12 -3.91
C VAL A 218 26.56 -25.64 -4.32
N ASP A 219 26.73 -25.34 -5.60
CA ASP A 219 26.67 -23.96 -6.10
C ASP A 219 25.24 -23.38 -6.07
N TRP A 220 25.12 -22.05 -6.04
CA TRP A 220 23.85 -21.33 -5.86
C TRP A 220 22.85 -21.52 -7.00
N ASP A 221 23.37 -21.66 -8.23
CA ASP A 221 22.58 -21.76 -9.45
C ASP A 221 22.50 -23.21 -9.98
N GLN A 222 23.11 -24.17 -9.26
CA GLN A 222 23.01 -25.58 -9.60
C GLN A 222 21.63 -26.14 -9.19
N PRO A 223 20.92 -26.85 -10.09
CA PRO A 223 19.67 -27.52 -9.75
C PRO A 223 19.86 -28.54 -8.62
N LEU A 224 18.95 -28.53 -7.66
CA LEU A 224 18.83 -29.56 -6.64
C LEU A 224 18.18 -30.81 -7.24
N SER A 225 18.53 -32.00 -6.74
CA SER A 225 17.86 -33.26 -7.10
C SER A 225 16.38 -33.26 -6.69
N ASP A 226 15.61 -34.23 -7.21
CA ASP A 226 14.14 -34.28 -7.19
C ASP A 226 13.47 -33.75 -5.91
N GLU A 227 12.33 -33.05 -6.09
CA GLU A 227 11.51 -32.46 -5.00
C GLU A 227 11.27 -33.43 -3.83
N THR A 228 11.09 -34.72 -4.14
CA THR A 228 10.91 -35.81 -3.17
C THR A 228 12.09 -35.94 -2.22
N GLU A 229 13.33 -35.80 -2.71
CA GLU A 229 14.54 -35.92 -1.89
C GLU A 229 14.69 -34.71 -0.95
N ILE A 230 14.30 -33.53 -1.41
CA ILE A 230 14.28 -32.29 -0.60
C ILE A 230 13.25 -32.40 0.55
N LEU A 231 12.06 -32.95 0.25
CA LEU A 231 10.98 -33.14 1.22
C LEU A 231 11.23 -34.29 2.20
N GLU A 232 11.84 -35.39 1.75
CA GLU A 232 12.29 -36.49 2.63
C GLU A 232 13.38 -36.04 3.60
N ARG A 233 14.36 -35.27 3.13
CA ARG A 233 15.40 -34.64 3.98
C ARG A 233 14.82 -33.65 4.98
N TYR A 234 13.72 -33.00 4.64
CA TYR A 234 13.00 -32.12 5.55
C TYR A 234 12.27 -32.91 6.64
N SER A 235 11.61 -34.01 6.27
CA SER A 235 10.78 -34.86 7.15
C SER A 235 11.61 -35.69 8.14
N ASN A 236 12.79 -36.18 7.74
CA ASN A 236 13.68 -37.01 8.57
C ASN A 236 14.46 -36.25 9.67
N SER A 237 14.12 -35.00 9.97
CA SER A 237 14.79 -34.21 11.04
C SER A 237 13.83 -33.57 12.04
N ASN A 238 12.54 -33.91 12.00
CA ASN A 238 11.55 -33.64 13.04
C ASN A 238 11.17 -34.96 13.71
#